data_AF-A0A528CKH3-F1
#
_entry.id   AF-A0A528CKH3-F1
#
_cell.length_a   1.000
_cell.length_b   1.000
_cell.length_c   1.000
_cell.angle_alpha   90.00
_cell.angle_beta   90.00
_cell.angle_gamma   90.00
#
_symmetry.space_group_name_H-M   'P 1'
#
loop_
_entity.id
_entity.type
_entity.pdbx_description
1 polymer ?
#
loop_
_entity_poly.entity_id
_entity_poly.type
_entity_poly.pdbx_seq_one_letter_code
_entity_poly.pdbx_strand_id
1 'polypeptide(L)'
;MAEERAQRRLAAIMAADVVGYSRLMELDEQGTLATLKERRRGILEPLVREHHGRIVKVMGDGVLVEFASAVNAVTCAVEFQKGMIAANQGRADDRHIVLRIGINLGDVVVEGGDLFGDGVIVAVRLQAMAGPGDICISGSVYDQVKRKLDFSFDELGPQAIKNIAEPVAVYRIDPSSIPEHH
;
A
#
# COMPACT_ATOMS: atom_id res chain seq x y z
N MET A 1 11.42 -31.37 -12.99
CA MET A 1 11.23 -29.97 -12.53
C MET A 1 9.93 -29.98 -11.76
N ALA A 2 9.97 -29.82 -10.43
CA ALA A 2 8.77 -29.92 -9.60
C ALA A 2 7.81 -28.79 -10.00
N GLU A 3 6.57 -29.13 -10.36
CA GLU A 3 5.49 -28.15 -10.45
C GLU A 3 5.44 -27.40 -9.13
N GLU A 4 5.69 -26.09 -9.17
CA GLU A 4 5.57 -25.23 -8.00
C GLU A 4 4.09 -25.17 -7.64
N ARG A 5 3.68 -26.11 -6.78
CA ARG A 5 2.29 -26.34 -6.44
C ARG A 5 1.73 -25.06 -5.83
N ALA A 6 0.70 -24.48 -6.46
CA ALA A 6 0.01 -23.30 -5.97
C ALA A 6 -0.39 -23.47 -4.49
N GLN A 7 0.10 -22.59 -3.62
CA GLN A 7 -0.16 -22.64 -2.17
C GLN A 7 -1.14 -21.55 -1.78
N ARG A 8 -2.18 -21.92 -1.04
CA ARG A 8 -3.12 -20.95 -0.44
C ARG A 8 -2.69 -20.59 0.97
N ARG A 9 -2.75 -19.30 1.29
CA ARG A 9 -2.54 -18.81 2.65
C ARG A 9 -3.20 -17.45 2.85
N LEU A 10 -3.48 -17.15 4.10
CA LEU A 10 -3.88 -15.81 4.53
C LEU A 10 -2.67 -14.87 4.51
N ALA A 11 -2.82 -13.69 3.90
CA ALA A 11 -1.78 -12.66 3.88
C ALA A 11 -2.38 -11.25 3.95
N ALA A 12 -1.62 -10.31 4.53
CA ALA A 12 -1.90 -8.89 4.40
C ALA A 12 -1.21 -8.37 3.13
N ILE A 13 -2.00 -7.79 2.23
CA ILE A 13 -1.56 -7.31 0.93
C ILE A 13 -1.65 -5.79 0.91
N MET A 14 -0.53 -5.12 0.69
CA MET A 14 -0.43 -3.69 0.47
C MET A 14 -0.25 -3.43 -1.03
N ALA A 15 -1.16 -2.65 -1.62
CA ALA A 15 -1.01 -2.08 -2.94
C ALA A 15 -0.75 -0.58 -2.79
N ALA A 16 0.23 -0.04 -3.51
CA ALA A 16 0.50 1.39 -3.56
C ALA A 16 0.72 1.84 -5.00
N ASP A 17 0.34 3.08 -5.30
CA ASP A 17 0.37 3.66 -6.65
C ASP A 17 0.56 5.18 -6.59
N VAL A 18 1.17 5.77 -7.62
CA VAL A 18 1.50 7.20 -7.68
C VAL A 18 0.32 8.01 -8.20
N VAL A 19 -0.07 9.04 -7.46
CA VAL A 19 -1.11 9.97 -7.89
C VAL A 19 -0.60 10.82 -9.05
N GLY A 20 -1.33 10.79 -10.17
CA GLY A 20 -1.03 11.63 -11.33
C GLY A 20 0.26 11.24 -12.05
N TYR A 21 0.65 9.96 -12.03
CA TYR A 21 1.88 9.48 -12.66
C TYR A 21 2.04 9.92 -14.12
N SER A 22 0.99 9.84 -14.95
CA SER A 22 1.06 10.30 -16.34
C SER A 22 1.49 11.76 -16.47
N ARG A 23 1.00 12.65 -15.61
CA ARG A 23 1.40 14.07 -15.58
C ARG A 23 2.88 14.23 -15.22
N LEU A 24 3.39 13.46 -14.25
CA LEU A 24 4.80 13.51 -13.87
C LEU A 24 5.71 13.02 -15.01
N MET A 25 5.28 11.99 -15.73
CA MET A 25 5.98 11.45 -16.89
C MET A 25 6.02 12.44 -18.06
N GLU A 26 4.93 13.17 -18.31
CA GLU A 26 4.89 14.22 -19.33
C GLU A 26 5.81 15.41 -18.99
N LEU A 27 5.94 15.75 -17.71
CA LEU A 27 6.78 16.86 -17.24
C LEU A 27 8.28 16.53 -17.29
N ASP A 28 8.66 15.35 -16.78
CA ASP A 28 10.06 14.91 -16.69
C ASP A 28 10.12 13.38 -16.50
N GLU A 29 10.04 12.63 -17.60
CA GLU A 29 10.09 11.17 -17.59
C GLU A 29 11.35 10.64 -16.87
N GLN A 30 12.54 11.13 -17.25
CA GLN A 30 13.79 10.62 -16.71
C GLN A 30 13.94 10.95 -15.23
N GLY A 31 13.64 12.19 -14.83
CA GLY A 31 13.71 12.63 -13.43
C GLY A 31 12.67 11.95 -12.55
N THR A 32 11.47 11.70 -13.06
CA THR A 32 10.40 10.98 -12.34
C THR A 32 10.81 9.52 -12.10
N LEU A 33 11.26 8.81 -13.13
CA LEU A 33 11.72 7.43 -12.99
C LEU A 33 12.93 7.31 -12.06
N ALA A 34 13.88 8.25 -12.13
CA ALA A 34 15.03 8.28 -11.23
C ALA A 34 14.60 8.49 -9.78
N THR A 35 13.71 9.45 -9.53
CA THR A 35 13.19 9.73 -8.19
C THR A 35 12.41 8.54 -7.66
N LEU A 36 11.54 7.90 -8.45
CA LEU A 36 10.81 6.70 -8.00
C LEU A 36 11.74 5.55 -7.63
N LYS A 37 12.81 5.32 -8.41
CA LYS A 37 13.84 4.33 -8.07
C LYS A 37 14.55 4.67 -6.76
N GLU A 38 14.88 5.94 -6.54
CA GLU A 38 15.49 6.42 -5.30
C GLU A 38 14.56 6.22 -4.10
N ARG A 39 13.29 6.66 -4.19
CA ARG A 39 12.30 6.50 -3.11
C ARG A 39 12.06 5.03 -2.78
N ARG A 40 12.00 4.18 -3.81
CA ARG A 40 11.85 2.74 -3.61
C ARG A 40 13.04 2.15 -2.84
N ARG A 41 14.27 2.43 -3.26
CA ARG A 41 15.48 1.87 -2.62
C ARG A 41 15.79 2.49 -1.26
N GLY A 42 15.52 3.78 -1.10
CA GLY A 42 15.87 4.55 0.10
C GLY A 42 14.80 4.53 1.19
N ILE A 43 13.53 4.31 0.83
CA ILE A 43 12.41 4.38 1.78
C ILE A 43 11.62 3.06 1.80
N LEU A 44 11.08 2.62 0.65
CA LEU A 44 10.20 1.45 0.64
C LEU A 44 10.92 0.15 1.00
N GLU A 45 12.03 -0.19 0.33
CA GLU A 45 12.75 -1.45 0.54
C GLU A 45 13.26 -1.63 1.99
N PRO A 46 13.83 -0.59 2.65
CA PRO A 46 14.18 -0.66 4.08
C PRO A 46 12.97 -0.94 4.96
N LEU A 47 11.88 -0.17 4.83
CA LEU A 47 10.68 -0.31 5.64
C LEU A 47 10.02 -1.68 5.45
N VAL A 48 9.89 -2.14 4.21
CA VAL A 48 9.35 -3.47 3.92
C VAL A 48 10.19 -4.55 4.60
N ARG A 49 11.52 -4.44 4.59
CA ARG A 49 12.40 -5.41 5.26
C ARG A 49 12.27 -5.37 6.77
N GLU A 50 12.25 -4.17 7.35
CA GLU A 50 12.10 -3.94 8.79
C GLU A 50 10.79 -4.53 9.32
N HIS A 51 9.71 -4.36 8.58
CA HIS A 51 8.38 -4.88 8.91
C HIS A 51 8.14 -6.31 8.43
N HIS A 52 9.18 -7.04 8.04
CA HIS A 52 9.11 -8.45 7.59
C HIS A 52 8.15 -8.69 6.41
N GLY A 53 8.02 -7.70 5.53
CA GLY A 53 7.29 -7.81 4.29
C GLY A 53 8.15 -8.31 3.13
N ARG A 54 7.49 -8.64 2.03
CA ARG A 54 8.12 -9.03 0.76
C ARG A 54 7.49 -8.24 -0.39
N ILE A 55 8.31 -7.52 -1.15
CA ILE A 55 7.87 -6.92 -2.40
C ILE A 55 7.61 -8.06 -3.39
N VAL A 56 6.35 -8.23 -3.78
CA VAL A 56 5.91 -9.28 -4.70
C VAL A 56 6.19 -8.86 -6.13
N LYS A 57 5.79 -7.63 -6.48
CA LYS A 57 6.02 -7.06 -7.81
C LYS A 57 5.97 -5.54 -7.81
N VAL A 58 6.68 -4.97 -8.77
CA VAL A 58 6.65 -3.55 -9.11
C VAL A 58 6.03 -3.42 -10.50
N MET A 59 5.01 -2.58 -10.64
CA MET A 59 4.16 -2.45 -11.83
C MET A 59 4.17 -1.00 -12.30
N GLY A 60 5.24 -0.57 -12.97
CA GLY A 60 5.40 0.84 -13.35
C GLY A 60 5.57 1.75 -12.14
N ASP A 61 4.54 2.53 -11.84
CA ASP A 61 4.35 3.39 -10.67
C ASP A 61 3.76 2.66 -9.46
N GLY A 62 3.16 1.49 -9.68
CA GLY A 62 2.58 0.67 -8.63
C GLY A 62 3.56 -0.29 -7.97
N VAL A 63 3.25 -0.69 -6.73
CA VAL A 63 3.95 -1.78 -6.03
C VAL A 63 2.97 -2.63 -5.25
N LEU A 64 3.22 -3.94 -5.24
CA LEU A 64 2.50 -4.92 -4.43
C LEU A 64 3.46 -5.53 -3.41
N VAL A 65 3.08 -5.47 -2.14
CA VAL A 65 3.86 -5.98 -1.02
C VAL A 65 2.98 -6.90 -0.19
N GLU A 66 3.53 -8.03 0.23
CA GLU A 66 2.88 -8.94 1.16
C GLU A 66 3.50 -8.88 2.55
N PHE A 67 2.68 -9.10 3.56
CA PHE A 67 3.08 -9.24 4.95
C PHE A 67 2.34 -10.42 5.58
N ALA A 68 2.99 -11.12 6.51
CA ALA A 68 2.33 -12.13 7.34
C ALA A 68 1.47 -11.51 8.46
N SER A 69 1.63 -10.21 8.73
CA SER A 69 0.97 -9.48 9.82
C SER A 69 0.29 -8.22 9.30
N ALA A 70 -1.00 -8.06 9.60
CA ALA A 70 -1.75 -6.84 9.31
C ALA A 70 -1.19 -5.61 10.04
N VAL A 71 -0.67 -5.81 11.26
CA VAL A 71 -0.04 -4.74 12.05
C VAL A 71 1.20 -4.20 11.33
N ASN A 72 2.05 -5.11 10.84
CA ASN A 72 3.26 -4.76 10.13
C ASN A 72 2.95 -4.05 8.80
N ALA A 73 1.93 -4.53 8.07
CA ALA A 73 1.50 -3.90 6.83
C ALA A 73 1.05 -2.44 7.06
N VAL A 74 0.21 -2.20 8.08
CA VAL A 74 -0.30 -0.86 8.39
C VAL A 74 0.80 0.05 8.91
N THR A 75 1.68 -0.44 9.79
CA THR A 75 2.80 0.34 10.33
C THR A 75 3.77 0.74 9.21
N CYS A 76 4.16 -0.23 8.38
CA CYS A 76 4.99 0.02 7.21
C CYS A 76 4.37 1.04 6.26
N ALA A 77 3.07 0.99 6.01
CA ALA A 77 2.39 1.92 5.12
C ALA A 77 2.36 3.35 5.68
N VAL A 78 2.11 3.51 6.99
CA VAL A 78 2.11 4.82 7.66
C VAL A 78 3.51 5.43 7.64
N GLU A 79 4.53 4.66 8.01
CA GLU A 79 5.93 5.11 7.96
C GLU A 79 6.37 5.42 6.53
N PHE A 80 5.90 4.65 5.55
CA PHE A 80 6.19 4.92 4.15
C PHE A 80 5.58 6.24 3.70
N GLN A 81 4.32 6.52 4.02
CA GLN A 81 3.68 7.80 3.69
C GLN A 81 4.39 8.97 4.38
N LYS A 82 4.75 8.85 5.66
CA LYS A 82 5.54 9.86 6.38
C LYS A 82 6.90 10.11 5.72
N GLY A 83 7.61 9.03 5.38
CA GLY A 83 8.88 9.10 4.66
C GLY A 83 8.74 9.80 3.30
N MET A 84 7.65 9.56 2.58
CA MET A 84 7.34 10.22 1.30
C MET A 84 6.99 11.71 1.46
N ILE A 85 6.29 12.09 2.53
CA ILE A 85 6.02 13.49 2.88
C ILE A 85 7.34 14.22 3.14
N ALA A 86 8.18 13.68 4.02
CA ALA A 86 9.50 14.26 4.34
C ALA A 86 10.37 14.38 3.08
N ALA A 87 10.36 13.34 2.26
CA ALA A 87 11.04 13.28 0.97
C ALA A 87 10.63 14.39 -0.02
N ASN A 88 9.36 14.80 -0.01
CA ASN A 88 8.85 15.85 -0.89
C ASN A 88 9.20 17.27 -0.38
N GLN A 89 9.60 17.42 0.89
CA GLN A 89 10.01 18.72 1.43
C GLN A 89 11.18 19.30 0.62
N GLY A 90 11.10 20.59 0.31
CA GLY A 90 12.11 21.30 -0.48
C GLY A 90 12.06 21.04 -1.99
N ARG A 91 11.09 20.26 -2.49
CA ARG A 91 10.81 20.11 -3.93
C ARG A 91 9.62 20.98 -4.32
N ALA A 92 9.58 21.42 -5.58
CA ALA A 92 8.41 22.10 -6.14
C ALA A 92 7.18 21.18 -6.12
N ASP A 93 6.01 21.73 -5.80
CA ASP A 93 4.76 21.00 -5.61
C ASP A 93 4.37 20.14 -6.83
N ASP A 94 4.64 20.63 -8.03
CA ASP A 94 4.37 19.93 -9.28
C ASP A 94 5.24 18.68 -9.49
N ARG A 95 6.34 18.55 -8.74
CA ARG A 95 7.27 17.41 -8.70
C ARG A 95 7.13 16.53 -7.46
N HIS A 96 6.15 16.77 -6.59
CA HIS A 96 5.89 15.91 -5.44
C HIS A 96 5.43 14.54 -5.92
N ILE A 97 5.99 13.49 -5.33
CA ILE A 97 5.54 12.12 -5.54
C ILE A 97 4.64 11.75 -4.37
N VAL A 98 3.34 11.73 -4.62
CA VAL A 98 2.34 11.37 -3.63
C VAL A 98 1.78 10.01 -3.98
N LEU A 99 1.71 9.11 -3.00
CA LEU A 99 1.19 7.77 -3.16
C LEU A 99 -0.18 7.66 -2.51
N ARG A 100 -0.99 6.74 -3.02
CA ARG A 100 -2.20 6.24 -2.38
C ARG A 100 -2.01 4.76 -2.07
N ILE A 101 -2.46 4.31 -0.91
CA ILE A 101 -2.20 2.95 -0.43
C ILE A 101 -3.51 2.26 -0.07
N GLY A 102 -3.60 0.97 -0.40
CA GLY A 102 -4.68 0.06 -0.04
C GLY A 102 -4.15 -1.18 0.66
N ILE A 103 -4.75 -1.56 1.79
CA ILE A 103 -4.33 -2.76 2.54
C ILE A 103 -5.52 -3.67 2.78
N ASN A 104 -5.39 -4.93 2.39
CA ASN A 104 -6.38 -5.96 2.66
C ASN A 104 -5.76 -7.17 3.34
N LEU A 105 -6.52 -7.85 4.20
CA LEU A 105 -6.20 -9.17 4.74
C LEU A 105 -7.14 -10.19 4.10
N GLY A 106 -6.60 -11.15 3.36
CA GLY A 106 -7.39 -12.14 2.62
C GLY A 106 -6.60 -13.37 2.21
N ASP A 107 -7.32 -14.41 1.77
CA ASP A 107 -6.74 -15.62 1.21
C ASP A 107 -6.18 -15.33 -0.19
N VAL A 108 -4.94 -15.77 -0.42
CA VAL A 108 -4.23 -15.59 -1.68
C VAL A 108 -3.60 -16.89 -2.14
N VAL A 109 -3.51 -17.04 -3.44
CA VAL A 109 -2.76 -18.12 -4.09
C VAL A 109 -1.37 -17.62 -4.43
N VAL A 110 -0.35 -18.32 -3.93
CA VAL A 110 1.06 -18.06 -4.23
C VAL A 110 1.52 -19.05 -5.29
N GLU A 111 2.02 -18.52 -6.41
CA GLU A 111 2.55 -19.31 -7.53
C GLU A 111 3.70 -18.53 -8.19
N GLY A 112 4.87 -19.17 -8.38
CA GLY A 112 6.03 -18.50 -9.01
C GLY A 112 6.55 -17.27 -8.25
N GLY A 113 6.24 -17.17 -6.96
CA GLY A 113 6.53 -15.99 -6.14
C GLY A 113 5.54 -14.83 -6.27
N ASP A 114 4.57 -14.90 -7.18
CA ASP A 114 3.50 -13.91 -7.36
C ASP A 114 2.26 -14.24 -6.50
N LEU A 115 1.35 -13.26 -6.38
CA LEU A 115 0.09 -13.37 -5.65
C LEU A 115 -1.13 -13.20 -6.55
N PHE A 116 -2.09 -14.10 -6.36
CA PHE A 116 -3.35 -14.13 -7.08
C PHE A 116 -4.54 -14.30 -6.13
N GLY A 117 -5.71 -13.93 -6.62
CA GLY A 117 -6.99 -14.09 -5.93
C GLY A 117 -7.63 -12.78 -5.52
N ASP A 118 -8.83 -12.90 -4.97
CA ASP A 118 -9.68 -11.77 -4.61
C ASP A 118 -9.03 -10.85 -3.57
N GLY A 119 -8.18 -11.41 -2.69
CA GLY A 119 -7.43 -10.64 -1.70
C GLY A 119 -6.58 -9.53 -2.32
N VAL A 120 -5.95 -9.79 -3.46
CA VAL A 120 -5.14 -8.82 -4.21
C VAL A 120 -6.04 -7.79 -4.91
N ILE A 121 -7.14 -8.25 -5.50
CA ILE A 121 -8.11 -7.37 -6.16
C ILE A 121 -8.68 -6.35 -5.17
N VAL A 122 -9.06 -6.80 -3.98
CA VAL A 122 -9.55 -5.92 -2.91
C VAL A 122 -8.49 -4.90 -2.50
N ALA A 123 -7.22 -5.30 -2.28
CA ALA A 123 -6.15 -4.36 -1.93
C ALA A 123 -5.96 -3.26 -2.98
N VAL A 124 -5.91 -3.62 -4.27
CA VAL A 124 -5.80 -2.66 -5.39
C VAL A 124 -7.02 -1.73 -5.44
N ARG A 125 -8.21 -2.24 -5.12
CA ARG A 125 -9.44 -1.44 -5.13
C ARG A 125 -9.49 -0.46 -3.97
N LEU A 126 -9.05 -0.87 -2.78
CA LEU A 126 -8.88 0.02 -1.63
C LEU A 126 -7.87 1.12 -1.94
N GLN A 127 -6.75 0.76 -2.57
CA GLN A 127 -5.73 1.72 -3.00
C GLN A 127 -6.32 2.76 -3.96
N ALA A 128 -7.19 2.34 -4.88
CA ALA A 128 -7.83 3.25 -5.82
C ALA A 128 -8.87 4.17 -5.14
N MET A 129 -9.44 3.77 -4.01
CA MET A 129 -10.37 4.57 -3.20
C MET A 129 -9.65 5.58 -2.28
N ALA A 130 -8.38 5.33 -1.96
CA ALA A 130 -7.60 6.22 -1.11
C ALA A 130 -7.30 7.56 -1.81
N GLY A 131 -7.43 8.65 -1.06
CA GLY A 131 -7.00 9.97 -1.47
C GLY A 131 -5.46 10.09 -1.57
N PRO A 132 -4.94 11.19 -2.14
CA PRO A 132 -3.50 11.42 -2.20
C PRO A 132 -2.89 11.49 -0.80
N GLY A 133 -1.94 10.60 -0.49
CA GLY A 133 -1.30 10.50 0.83
C GLY A 133 -2.06 9.63 1.83
N ASP A 134 -3.29 9.23 1.52
CA ASP A 134 -4.12 8.41 2.40
C ASP A 134 -3.78 6.92 2.29
N ILE A 135 -4.22 6.18 3.31
CA ILE A 135 -4.22 4.73 3.35
C ILE A 135 -5.66 4.26 3.58
N CYS A 136 -6.19 3.44 2.68
CA CYS A 136 -7.46 2.73 2.90
C CYS A 136 -7.20 1.28 3.29
N ILE A 137 -7.88 0.82 4.34
CA ILE A 137 -7.78 -0.56 4.84
C ILE A 137 -9.15 -1.23 4.84
N SER A 138 -9.19 -2.55 4.63
CA SER A 138 -10.42 -3.32 4.80
C SER A 138 -10.80 -3.50 6.28
N GLY A 139 -12.07 -3.82 6.54
CA GLY A 139 -12.55 -4.16 7.88
C GLY A 139 -11.78 -5.32 8.52
N SER A 140 -11.36 -6.31 7.72
CA SER A 140 -10.54 -7.42 8.21
C SER A 140 -9.17 -6.96 8.71
N VAL A 141 -8.58 -5.94 8.09
CA VAL A 141 -7.33 -5.32 8.60
C VAL A 141 -7.63 -4.49 9.84
N TYR A 142 -8.66 -3.64 9.80
CA TYR A 142 -9.07 -2.79 10.92
C TYR A 142 -9.27 -3.60 12.20
N ASP A 143 -9.97 -4.72 12.12
CA ASP A 143 -10.22 -5.60 13.28
C ASP A 143 -8.94 -6.14 13.92
N GLN A 144 -7.88 -6.33 13.13
CA GLN A 144 -6.58 -6.80 13.62
C GLN A 144 -5.72 -5.71 14.26
N VAL A 145 -5.94 -4.44 13.89
CA VAL A 145 -5.05 -3.33 14.25
C VAL A 145 -5.64 -2.30 15.21
N LYS A 146 -6.98 -2.15 15.27
CA LYS A 146 -7.68 -1.09 16.02
C LYS A 146 -7.41 -1.01 17.53
N ARG A 147 -6.81 -2.06 18.11
CA ARG A 147 -6.41 -2.13 19.54
C ARG A 147 -4.90 -2.18 19.75
N LYS A 148 -4.13 -2.17 18.66
CA LYS A 148 -2.68 -2.37 18.65
C LYS A 148 -1.93 -1.16 18.14
N LEU A 149 -2.56 -0.38 17.26
CA LEU A 149 -2.01 0.83 16.67
C LEU A 149 -2.81 2.03 17.15
N ASP A 150 -2.11 3.06 17.59
CA ASP A 150 -2.69 4.32 18.07
C ASP A 150 -2.83 5.31 16.91
N PHE A 151 -3.58 4.91 15.89
CA PHE A 151 -3.89 5.72 14.71
C PHE A 151 -5.37 6.07 14.68
N SER A 152 -5.72 7.22 14.11
CA SER A 152 -7.10 7.54 13.80
C SER A 152 -7.56 6.74 12.58
N PHE A 153 -8.73 6.11 12.69
CA PHE A 153 -9.35 5.34 11.61
C PHE A 153 -10.72 5.95 11.31
N ASP A 154 -10.84 6.60 10.16
CA ASP A 154 -12.12 7.15 9.70
C ASP A 154 -12.91 6.06 9.00
N GLU A 155 -14.11 5.76 9.47
CA GLU A 155 -14.99 4.78 8.82
C GLU A 155 -15.61 5.38 7.55
N LEU A 156 -15.33 4.76 6.40
CA LEU A 156 -15.93 5.09 5.10
C LEU A 156 -17.13 4.18 4.78
N GLY A 157 -17.45 3.26 5.67
CA GLY A 157 -18.56 2.31 5.53
C GLY A 157 -18.32 1.22 4.49
N PRO A 158 -19.36 0.41 4.18
CA PRO A 158 -19.29 -0.68 3.22
C PRO A 158 -19.17 -0.16 1.78
N GLN A 159 -18.17 -0.65 1.05
CA GLN A 159 -17.91 -0.32 -0.35
C GLN A 159 -18.13 -1.56 -1.24
N ALA A 160 -18.90 -1.40 -2.31
CA ALA A 160 -19.09 -2.45 -3.30
C ALA A 160 -17.85 -2.55 -4.20
N ILE A 161 -17.18 -3.70 -4.19
CA ILE A 161 -16.01 -3.94 -5.03
C ILE A 161 -16.41 -4.84 -6.20
N LYS A 162 -16.07 -4.43 -7.42
CA LYS A 162 -16.33 -5.22 -8.62
C LYS A 162 -15.75 -6.64 -8.46
N ASN A 163 -16.58 -7.64 -8.74
CA ASN A 163 -16.27 -9.07 -8.63
C ASN A 163 -16.12 -9.59 -7.18
N ILE A 164 -16.53 -8.84 -6.17
CA ILE A 164 -16.64 -9.29 -4.78
C ILE A 164 -18.12 -9.33 -4.42
N ALA A 165 -18.60 -10.47 -3.91
CA ALA A 165 -20.02 -10.69 -3.65
C ALA A 165 -20.57 -9.83 -2.52
N GLU A 166 -19.78 -9.64 -1.46
CA GLU A 166 -20.17 -8.87 -0.28
C GLU A 166 -19.44 -7.51 -0.24
N PRO A 167 -20.13 -6.43 0.16
CA PRO A 167 -19.48 -5.15 0.39
C PRO A 167 -18.37 -5.26 1.43
N VAL A 168 -17.24 -4.59 1.17
CA VAL A 168 -16.10 -4.57 2.09
C VAL A 168 -16.19 -3.29 2.92
N ALA A 169 -16.23 -3.40 4.25
CA ALA A 169 -16.08 -2.24 5.12
C ALA A 169 -14.70 -1.59 4.92
N VAL A 170 -14.66 -0.27 4.76
CA VAL A 170 -13.42 0.47 4.50
C VAL A 170 -13.17 1.50 5.58
N TYR A 171 -11.92 1.60 6.01
CA TYR A 171 -11.44 2.62 6.93
C TYR A 171 -10.28 3.37 6.30
N ARG A 172 -10.20 4.68 6.55
CA ARG A 172 -9.10 5.54 6.10
C ARG A 172 -8.20 5.89 7.27
N ILE A 173 -6.91 5.93 7.00
CA ILE A 173 -5.87 6.50 7.86
C ILE A 173 -5.28 7.68 7.10
N ASP A 174 -5.18 8.84 7.77
CA ASP A 174 -4.47 10.02 7.28
C ASP A 174 -3.12 10.14 8.02
N PRO A 175 -2.00 9.75 7.38
CA PRO A 175 -0.67 9.80 7.99
C PRO A 175 -0.18 11.21 8.33
N SER A 176 -0.72 12.25 7.68
CA SER A 176 -0.34 13.64 7.93
C SER A 176 -0.92 14.16 9.25
N SER A 177 -2.02 13.56 9.71
CA SER A 177 -2.66 13.87 10.99
C SER A 177 -1.97 13.22 12.21
N ILE A 178 -1.07 12.25 11.99
CA ILE A 178 -0.43 11.48 13.06
C ILE A 178 0.82 12.23 13.55
N PRO A 179 0.86 12.71 14.81
CA PRO A 179 2.02 13.40 15.36
C PRO A 179 3.31 12.58 15.22
N GLU A 180 4.45 13.25 15.01
CA GLU A 180 5.75 12.62 15.21
C GLU A 180 5.98 12.51 16.71
N HIS A 181 5.82 11.31 17.27
CA HIS A 181 6.30 11.04 18.62
C HIS A 181 7.83 10.92 18.57
N HIS A 182 8.49 11.95 19.10
CA HIS A 182 9.93 12.11 19.15
C HIS A 182 10.53 11.50 20.44
#